data_AF-A0A0L6UBG8-F1
#
_entry.id   AF-A0A0L6UBG8-F1
#
_cell.length_a   1.000
_cell.length_b   1.000
_cell.length_c   1.000
_cell.angle_alpha   90.00
_cell.angle_beta   90.00
_cell.angle_gamma   90.00
#
_symmetry.space_group_name_H-M   'P 1'
#
loop_
_entity.id
_entity.type
_entity.pdbx_description
1 polymer ?
#
loop_
_entity_poly.entity_id
_entity_poly.type
_entity_poly.pdbx_seq_one_letter_code
_entity_poly.pdbx_strand_id
1 'polypeptide(L)'
;PSHLCISTRIVIFFENGQSGFNVEHSCMDGTPVARINNWMLDMLSNKKIDLVSSSDSNLPPPTPIEFVLSDASKKKILNVLEYSGYGKCTIKNEFKTSPDAIAQLIMQLGQYKLFSRGPVTYESCQTRNFKPGRTEMI
;
A
#
# COMPACT_ATOMS: atom_id res chain seq x y z
N PRO A 1 22.41 -19.80 7.40
CA PRO A 1 22.73 -18.41 7.00
C PRO A 1 21.43 -17.61 6.88
N SER A 2 21.11 -16.95 8.00
CA SER A 2 20.09 -15.92 8.24
C SER A 2 19.11 -15.58 7.10
N HIS A 3 17.85 -15.98 7.30
CA HIS A 3 16.70 -15.46 6.58
C HIS A 3 16.71 -13.93 6.61
N LEU A 4 16.96 -13.30 5.46
CA LEU A 4 16.76 -11.86 5.25
C LEU A 4 15.26 -11.56 5.13
N CYS A 5 14.49 -11.97 6.13
CA CYS A 5 13.09 -11.63 6.33
C CYS A 5 13.00 -10.48 7.34
N ILE A 6 13.85 -9.45 7.20
CA ILE A 6 13.87 -8.29 8.11
C ILE A 6 14.22 -7.01 7.34
N SER A 7 13.65 -6.81 6.15
CA SER A 7 13.52 -5.45 5.62
C SER A 7 12.07 -5.04 5.72
N THR A 8 11.76 -4.25 6.75
CA THR A 8 10.39 -3.82 7.07
C THR A 8 9.75 -3.01 5.94
N ARG A 9 10.56 -2.37 5.07
CA ARG A 9 10.12 -1.44 4.02
C ARG A 9 11.10 -1.48 2.84
N ILE A 10 10.61 -1.82 1.65
CA ILE A 10 11.39 -1.89 0.41
C ILE A 10 10.79 -0.91 -0.59
N VAL A 11 11.61 0.03 -1.07
CA VAL A 11 11.26 0.88 -2.22
C VAL A 11 11.81 0.20 -3.48
N ILE A 12 10.96 0.05 -4.48
CA ILE A 12 11.30 -0.58 -5.75
C ILE A 12 11.31 0.52 -6.80
N PHE A 13 12.40 0.62 -7.57
CA PHE A 13 12.50 1.51 -8.72
C PHE A 13 12.65 0.68 -9.98
N PHE A 14 11.82 0.96 -10.97
CA PHE A 14 11.89 0.34 -12.28
C PHE A 14 12.61 1.27 -13.26
N GLU A 15 13.27 0.71 -14.27
CA GLU A 15 13.97 1.47 -15.30
C GLU A 15 13.03 2.39 -16.11
N ASN A 16 11.74 2.05 -16.17
CA ASN A 16 10.71 2.87 -16.82
C ASN A 16 10.27 4.09 -16.00
N GLY A 17 10.96 4.40 -14.89
CA GLY A 17 10.64 5.53 -14.01
C GLY A 17 9.45 5.30 -13.08
N GLN A 18 8.83 4.12 -13.10
CA GLN A 18 7.82 3.75 -12.10
C GLN A 18 8.51 3.34 -10.80
N SER A 19 7.82 3.58 -9.68
CA SER A 19 8.26 3.13 -8.38
C SER A 19 7.14 2.40 -7.64
N GLY A 20 7.52 1.55 -6.70
CA GLY A 20 6.61 0.78 -5.86
C GLY A 20 7.11 0.71 -4.42
N PHE A 21 6.21 0.40 -3.51
CA PHE A 21 6.51 0.25 -2.09
C PHE A 21 6.03 -1.12 -1.63
N ASN A 22 6.95 -1.94 -1.12
CA ASN A 22 6.64 -3.25 -0.57
C ASN A 22 6.99 -3.27 0.92
N VAL A 23 6.03 -3.68 1.76
CA VAL A 23 6.12 -3.55 3.21
C VAL A 23 5.74 -4.84 3.87
N GLU A 24 6.51 -5.20 4.86
CA GLU A 24 6.23 -6.30 5.77
C GLU A 24 5.11 -5.89 6.76
N HIS A 25 4.02 -6.65 6.81
CA HIS A 25 2.77 -6.24 7.45
C HIS A 25 2.70 -6.56 8.96
N SER A 26 3.62 -7.38 9.50
CA SER A 26 3.63 -7.77 10.92
C SER A 26 3.83 -6.57 11.83
N CYS A 27 4.69 -5.62 11.43
CA CYS A 27 5.09 -4.50 12.29
C CYS A 27 4.20 -3.26 12.12
N MET A 28 3.42 -3.16 11.04
CA MET A 28 2.75 -1.91 10.67
C MET A 28 1.49 -2.14 9.83
N ASP A 29 0.46 -1.35 10.09
CA ASP A 29 -0.77 -1.33 9.27
C ASP A 29 -0.63 -0.41 8.04
N GLY A 30 -1.59 -0.47 7.12
CA GLY A 30 -1.53 0.30 5.87
C GLY A 30 -1.47 1.83 6.06
N THR A 31 -2.08 2.38 7.12
CA THR A 31 -2.18 3.84 7.31
C THR A 31 -0.83 4.53 7.54
N PRO A 32 0.04 4.07 8.46
CA PRO A 32 1.41 4.56 8.55
C PRO A 32 2.23 4.43 7.26
N VAL A 33 2.07 3.32 6.51
CA VAL A 33 2.74 3.11 5.22
C VAL A 33 2.32 4.18 4.21
N ALA A 34 1.02 4.39 4.05
CA ALA A 34 0.47 5.40 3.14
C ALA A 34 0.93 6.82 3.52
N ARG A 35 1.01 7.12 4.83
CA ARG A 35 1.51 8.41 5.30
C ARG A 35 2.97 8.65 4.90
N ILE A 36 3.82 7.64 5.01
CA ILE A 36 5.23 7.75 4.61
C ILE A 36 5.33 7.99 3.11
N ASN A 37 4.58 7.22 2.31
CA ASN A 37 4.58 7.38 0.85
C ASN A 37 4.12 8.79 0.44
N ASN A 38 3.00 9.26 0.98
CA ASN A 38 2.50 10.61 0.69
C ASN A 38 3.52 11.69 1.09
N TRP A 39 4.16 11.54 2.25
CA TRP A 39 5.18 12.49 2.68
C TRP A 39 6.38 12.54 1.73
N MET A 40 6.86 11.39 1.25
CA MET A 40 7.95 11.35 0.25
C MET A 40 7.53 12.03 -1.06
N LEU A 41 6.35 11.74 -1.57
CA LEU A 41 5.80 12.36 -2.79
C LEU A 41 5.61 13.88 -2.62
N ASP A 42 5.13 14.32 -1.45
CA ASP A 42 4.97 15.74 -1.13
C ASP A 42 6.33 16.46 -1.05
N MET A 43 7.36 15.82 -0.48
CA MET A 43 8.69 16.41 -0.41
C MET A 43 9.36 16.54 -1.78
N LEU A 44 9.16 15.53 -2.65
CA LEU A 44 9.65 15.55 -4.02
C LEU A 44 8.93 16.60 -4.87
N SER A 45 7.60 16.64 -4.81
CA SER A 45 6.80 17.60 -5.59
C SER A 45 7.07 19.05 -5.21
N ASN A 46 7.29 19.32 -3.92
CA ASN A 46 7.60 20.66 -3.41
C ASN A 46 9.11 21.03 -3.52
N LYS A 47 9.95 20.17 -4.13
CA LYS A 47 11.41 20.37 -4.26
C LYS A 47 12.09 20.74 -2.94
N LYS A 48 11.61 20.20 -1.83
CA LYS A 48 12.16 20.49 -0.49
C LYS A 48 13.44 19.72 -0.20
N ILE A 49 13.72 18.70 -1.00
CA ILE A 49 14.95 17.91 -0.93
C ILE A 49 15.91 18.47 -1.96
N ASP A 50 17.05 18.99 -1.50
CA ASP A 50 18.13 19.41 -2.37
C ASP A 50 18.88 18.17 -2.87
N LEU A 51 18.57 17.75 -4.11
CA LEU A 51 19.17 16.58 -4.74
C LEU A 51 20.61 16.83 -5.22
N VAL A 52 21.12 18.06 -5.06
CA VAL A 52 22.39 18.53 -5.65
C VAL A 52 23.48 18.72 -4.59
N SER A 53 23.19 18.51 -3.30
CA SER A 53 24.21 18.70 -2.26
C SER A 53 25.30 17.62 -2.32
N SER A 54 26.44 18.01 -2.90
CA SER A 54 27.80 17.47 -2.75
C SER A 54 27.89 15.99 -2.37
N SER A 55 28.15 15.15 -3.37
CA SER A 55 28.61 13.78 -3.16
C SER A 55 29.88 13.81 -2.31
N ASP A 56 29.78 13.42 -1.03
CA ASP A 56 30.95 13.06 -0.24
C ASP A 56 31.66 11.92 -0.96
N SER A 57 32.75 12.25 -1.65
CA SER A 57 33.51 11.32 -2.51
C SER A 57 34.31 10.27 -1.73
N ASN A 58 34.15 10.22 -0.39
CA ASN A 58 34.87 9.35 0.53
C ASN A 58 34.03 8.18 1.07
N LEU A 59 32.93 7.82 0.40
CA LEU A 59 32.10 6.68 0.78
C LEU A 59 32.65 5.37 0.20
N PRO A 60 32.65 4.26 0.96
CA PRO A 60 33.05 2.96 0.44
C PRO A 60 32.06 2.50 -0.65
N PRO A 61 32.53 1.79 -1.68
CA PRO A 61 31.67 1.28 -2.73
C PRO A 61 30.67 0.26 -2.16
N PRO A 62 29.43 0.21 -2.68
CA PRO A 62 28.42 -0.75 -2.24
C PRO A 62 28.90 -2.18 -2.50
N THR A 63 28.73 -3.05 -1.51
CA THR A 63 29.09 -4.47 -1.63
C THR A 63 27.91 -5.28 -2.18
N PRO A 64 28.11 -6.08 -3.25
CA PRO A 64 27.06 -6.94 -3.77
C PRO A 64 26.74 -8.06 -2.78
N ILE A 65 25.45 -8.31 -2.59
CA ILE A 65 24.96 -9.45 -1.81
C ILE A 65 24.54 -10.53 -2.82
N GLU A 66 25.20 -11.69 -2.78
CA GLU A 66 24.86 -12.82 -3.63
C GLU A 66 23.60 -13.51 -3.09
N PHE A 67 22.53 -13.49 -3.88
CA PHE A 67 21.29 -14.20 -3.57
C PHE A 67 21.25 -15.50 -4.35
N VAL A 68 21.09 -16.62 -3.64
CA VAL A 68 20.73 -17.91 -4.25
C VAL A 68 19.21 -17.92 -4.40
N LEU A 69 18.72 -17.66 -5.61
CA LEU A 69 17.30 -17.66 -5.93
C LEU A 69 16.86 -19.04 -6.41
N SER A 70 15.67 -19.47 -6.00
CA SER A 70 14.99 -20.67 -6.52
C SER A 70 13.86 -20.26 -7.48
N ASP A 71 13.57 -21.10 -8.48
CA ASP A 71 12.55 -20.89 -9.53
C ASP A 71 11.10 -21.01 -9.03
N ALA A 72 10.77 -20.37 -7.91
CA ALA A 72 9.45 -20.44 -7.32
C ALA A 72 8.73 -19.09 -7.41
N SER A 73 8.13 -18.80 -8.57
CA SER A 73 7.09 -17.76 -8.66
C SER A 73 6.18 -17.96 -9.89
N LYS A 74 4.98 -18.50 -9.68
CA LYS A 74 3.88 -18.38 -10.64
C LYS A 74 3.42 -16.92 -10.68
N LYS A 75 3.45 -16.28 -11.85
CA LYS A 75 2.84 -14.95 -12.06
C LYS A 75 1.35 -15.03 -11.70
N LYS A 76 0.95 -14.38 -10.61
CA LYS A 76 -0.46 -14.02 -10.39
C LYS A 76 -0.71 -12.73 -11.16
N ILE A 77 -1.70 -12.75 -12.04
CA ILE A 77 -2.15 -11.56 -12.76
C ILE A 77 -3.01 -10.76 -11.78
N LEU A 78 -2.59 -9.53 -11.48
CA LEU A 78 -3.37 -8.55 -10.74
C LEU A 78 -4.04 -7.61 -11.75
N ASN A 79 -5.33 -7.35 -11.57
CA ASN A 79 -6.07 -6.38 -12.36
C ASN A 79 -6.43 -5.17 -11.49
N VAL A 80 -6.25 -3.97 -12.03
CA VAL A 80 -6.67 -2.71 -11.41
C VAL A 80 -7.90 -2.20 -12.15
N LEU A 81 -8.96 -1.90 -11.41
CA LEU A 81 -10.18 -1.30 -11.94
C LEU A 81 -10.32 0.13 -11.40
N GLU A 82 -10.27 1.12 -12.30
CA GLU A 82 -10.56 2.51 -11.98
C GLU A 82 -12.01 2.83 -12.38
N TYR A 83 -12.81 3.29 -11.42
CA TYR A 83 -14.19 3.69 -11.66
C TYR A 83 -14.28 5.22 -11.72
N SER A 84 -14.65 5.75 -12.90
CA SER A 84 -14.71 7.20 -13.17
C SER A 84 -16.10 7.82 -13.10
N GLY A 85 -17.16 7.03 -12.82
CA GLY A 85 -18.55 7.52 -12.89
C GLY A 85 -18.92 8.53 -11.81
N TYR A 86 -18.45 8.33 -10.58
CA TYR A 86 -18.61 9.28 -9.47
C TYR A 86 -17.60 8.98 -8.36
N GLY A 87 -17.46 9.90 -7.40
CA GLY A 87 -16.50 9.76 -6.31
C GLY A 87 -17.05 10.16 -4.94
N LYS A 88 -16.14 10.34 -3.99
CA LYS A 88 -16.42 10.69 -2.59
C LYS A 88 -17.34 11.90 -2.43
N CYS A 89 -17.18 12.94 -3.25
CA CYS A 89 -17.97 14.17 -3.16
C CYS A 89 -19.46 13.91 -3.43
N THR A 90 -19.77 13.21 -4.52
CA THR A 90 -21.13 12.78 -4.87
C THR A 90 -21.74 11.92 -3.76
N ILE A 91 -21.02 10.89 -3.29
CA ILE A 91 -21.53 9.98 -2.25
C ILE A 91 -21.89 10.74 -0.96
N LYS A 92 -21.03 11.67 -0.54
CA LYS A 92 -21.29 12.46 0.68
C LYS A 92 -22.40 13.49 0.48
N ASN A 93 -22.40 14.20 -0.65
CA ASN A 93 -23.24 15.37 -0.83
C ASN A 93 -24.64 15.02 -1.33
N GLU A 94 -24.78 13.99 -2.17
CA GLU A 94 -26.05 13.60 -2.78
C GLU A 94 -26.67 12.41 -2.05
N PHE A 95 -25.90 11.32 -1.86
CA PHE A 95 -26.41 10.10 -1.22
C PHE A 95 -26.44 10.18 0.31
N LYS A 96 -25.81 11.21 0.89
CA LYS A 96 -25.76 11.48 2.34
C LYS A 96 -25.29 10.28 3.17
N THR A 97 -24.36 9.50 2.64
CA THR A 97 -23.88 8.27 3.29
C THR A 97 -22.36 8.16 3.29
N SER A 98 -21.83 7.15 4.00
CA SER A 98 -20.39 6.90 4.05
C SER A 98 -19.88 6.34 2.72
N PRO A 99 -18.84 6.94 2.10
CA PRO A 99 -18.17 6.39 0.92
C PRO A 99 -17.66 4.97 1.13
N ASP A 100 -17.19 4.70 2.34
CA ASP A 100 -16.65 3.40 2.76
C ASP A 100 -17.75 2.33 2.81
N ALA A 101 -18.87 2.64 3.47
CA ALA A 101 -20.04 1.75 3.53
C ALA A 101 -20.60 1.44 2.13
N ILE A 102 -20.63 2.43 1.22
CA ILE A 102 -21.04 2.22 -0.17
C ILE A 102 -20.06 1.30 -0.91
N ALA A 103 -18.75 1.51 -0.74
CA ALA A 103 -17.75 0.64 -1.35
C ALA A 103 -17.88 -0.81 -0.85
N GLN A 104 -18.06 -1.00 0.46
CA GLN A 104 -18.29 -2.32 1.05
C GLN A 104 -19.55 -2.98 0.47
N LEU A 105 -20.68 -2.27 0.44
CA LEU A 105 -21.93 -2.81 -0.08
C LEU A 105 -21.84 -3.18 -1.57
N ILE A 106 -21.12 -2.39 -2.37
CA ILE A 106 -20.88 -2.71 -3.79
C ILE A 106 -20.07 -4.00 -3.92
N MET A 107 -19.04 -4.21 -3.09
CA MET A 107 -18.28 -5.46 -3.07
C MET A 107 -19.15 -6.66 -2.68
N GLN A 108 -19.99 -6.51 -1.64
CA GLN A 108 -20.97 -7.53 -1.24
C GLN A 108 -21.91 -7.89 -2.40
N LEU A 109 -22.47 -6.86 -3.06
CA LEU A 109 -23.39 -7.03 -4.18
C LEU A 109 -22.72 -7.69 -5.39
N GLY A 110 -21.48 -7.30 -5.70
CA GLY A 110 -20.69 -7.90 -6.78
C GLY A 110 -20.47 -9.40 -6.53
N GLN A 111 -20.08 -9.76 -5.31
CA GLN A 111 -19.88 -11.16 -4.95
C GLN A 111 -21.19 -11.96 -4.93
N TYR A 112 -22.28 -11.36 -4.44
CA TYR A 112 -23.60 -11.98 -4.50
C TYR A 112 -24.07 -12.22 -5.94
N LYS A 113 -23.87 -11.24 -6.85
CA LYS A 113 -24.21 -11.41 -8.27
C LYS A 113 -23.39 -12.49 -8.97
N LEU A 114 -22.13 -12.69 -8.58
CA LEU A 114 -21.26 -13.70 -9.18
C LEU A 114 -21.52 -15.12 -8.65
N PHE A 115 -21.83 -15.26 -7.36
CA PHE A 115 -21.87 -16.58 -6.70
C PHE A 115 -23.21 -16.93 -6.05
N SER A 116 -24.21 -16.05 -6.15
CA SER A 116 -25.55 -16.20 -5.56
C SER A 116 -25.55 -16.53 -4.05
N ARG A 117 -24.51 -16.08 -3.33
CA ARG A 117 -24.35 -16.30 -1.89
C ARG A 117 -23.79 -15.05 -1.21
N GLY A 118 -24.22 -14.81 0.03
CA GLY A 118 -23.64 -13.76 0.87
C GLY A 118 -22.18 -14.08 1.19
N PRO A 119 -21.24 -13.13 1.05
CA PRO A 119 -19.85 -13.42 1.31
C PRO A 119 -19.46 -13.16 2.77
N VAL A 120 -18.47 -13.89 3.25
CA VAL A 120 -17.79 -13.58 4.51
C VAL A 120 -16.68 -12.60 4.16
N THR A 121 -16.76 -11.39 4.70
CA THR A 121 -15.88 -10.28 4.34
C THR A 121 -15.10 -9.84 5.54
N TYR A 122 -13.83 -9.52 5.34
CA TYR A 122 -12.98 -8.92 6.36
C TYR A 122 -12.79 -7.45 6.01
N GLU A 123 -13.18 -6.57 6.92
CA GLU A 123 -12.88 -5.15 6.86
C GLU A 123 -12.06 -4.74 8.09
N SER A 124 -10.90 -4.13 7.86
CA SER A 124 -10.02 -3.68 8.93
C SER A 124 -10.50 -2.33 9.50
N CYS A 125 -10.79 -2.27 10.79
CA CYS A 125 -11.12 -1.05 11.51
C CYS A 125 -10.00 -0.64 12.47
N GLN A 126 -9.52 0.60 12.40
CA GLN A 126 -8.41 1.04 13.26
C GLN A 126 -8.85 1.25 14.71
N THR A 127 -8.11 0.67 15.65
CA THR A 127 -8.32 0.83 17.10
C THR A 127 -7.26 1.73 17.76
N ARG A 128 -6.59 2.58 16.96
CA ARG A 128 -5.47 3.43 17.39
C ARG A 128 -5.80 4.47 18.46
N ASN A 129 -7.08 4.65 18.79
CA ASN A 129 -7.50 5.44 19.95
C ASN A 129 -7.12 4.78 21.28
N PHE A 130 -6.83 3.48 21.28
CA PHE A 130 -6.35 2.73 22.43
C PHE A 130 -4.85 2.43 22.30
N LYS A 131 -4.13 2.31 23.42
CA LYS A 131 -2.74 1.84 23.47
C LYS A 131 -2.74 0.34 23.77
N PRO A 132 -2.06 -0.56 23.03
CA PRO A 132 -1.37 -0.48 21.73
C PRO A 132 -2.26 -0.92 20.55
N GLY A 133 -3.28 -0.12 20.21
CA GLY A 133 -4.28 -0.47 19.20
C GLY A 133 -3.72 -0.62 17.79
N ARG A 134 -4.18 -1.67 17.10
CA ARG A 134 -3.94 -1.94 15.67
C ARG A 134 -5.26 -1.87 14.92
N THR A 135 -5.83 -3.03 14.60
CA THR A 135 -7.05 -3.18 13.83
C THR A 135 -7.96 -4.21 14.46
N GLU A 136 -9.26 -4.01 14.33
CA GLU A 136 -10.30 -5.02 14.55
C GLU A 136 -11.00 -5.37 13.25
N MET A 137 -11.81 -6.43 13.28
CA MET A 137 -12.69 -6.81 12.19
C MET A 137 -14.06 -6.12 12.35
N ILE A 138 -14.55 -5.50 11.27
CA ILE A 138 -15.97 -5.17 11.08
C ILE A 138 -16.67 -6.34 10.37
#